data_AF-A0AAV4GGU6-F1
#
_entry.id   AF-A0AAV4GGU6-F1
#
_cell.length_a   1.000
_cell.length_b   1.000
_cell.length_c   1.000
_cell.angle_alpha   90.00
_cell.angle_beta   90.00
_cell.angle_gamma   90.00
#
_symmetry.space_group_name_H-M   'P 1'
#
loop_
_entity.id
_entity.type
_entity.pdbx_description
1 polymer ?
#
loop_
_entity_poly.entity_id
_entity_poly.type
_entity_poly.pdbx_seq_one_letter_code
_entity_poly.pdbx_strand_id
1 'polypeptide(L)'
;MVSDKARRTQIKHFPPQAIKNNPQYQISHSYQNNALYQKTGETPISLTILEARWRLFGHILRQAINTPPNVAMTKFFKTEGSKQRGRPKTSIVTTLRQDLKSHNNDHWPTKLHSTKDLDHLCDIAQNRSDWKHLTTAIYRSAQAETSVDIAADGH
;
A
#
# COMPACT_ATOMS: atom_id res chain seq x y z
N MET A 1 -24.50 -25.31 -47.68
CA MET A 1 -24.98 -24.15 -46.90
C MET A 1 -25.60 -24.67 -45.61
N VAL A 2 -24.85 -24.67 -44.50
CA VAL A 2 -25.39 -24.93 -43.16
C VAL A 2 -24.96 -23.74 -42.30
N SER A 3 -25.94 -23.09 -41.70
CA SER A 3 -25.85 -21.77 -41.08
C SER A 3 -25.02 -21.83 -39.79
N ASP A 4 -23.89 -21.12 -39.79
CA ASP A 4 -22.98 -20.99 -38.65
C ASP A 4 -23.44 -19.82 -37.76
N LYS A 5 -24.55 -20.05 -37.04
CA LYS A 5 -25.11 -19.04 -36.14
C LYS A 5 -25.63 -19.70 -34.87
N ALA A 6 -24.74 -19.82 -33.88
CA ALA A 6 -25.01 -19.79 -32.43
C ALA A 6 -24.02 -20.65 -31.62
N ARG A 7 -22.73 -20.30 -31.65
CA ARG A 7 -21.81 -20.65 -30.54
C ARG A 7 -21.62 -19.46 -29.60
N ARG A 8 -22.72 -18.82 -29.20
CA ARG A 8 -22.72 -17.88 -28.07
C ARG A 8 -23.02 -18.70 -26.83
N THR A 9 -21.96 -19.24 -26.24
CA THR A 9 -21.98 -19.97 -24.97
C THR A 9 -22.84 -19.20 -23.98
N GLN A 10 -23.95 -19.80 -23.56
CA GLN A 10 -24.74 -19.30 -22.45
C GLN A 10 -23.81 -19.26 -21.24
N ILE A 11 -23.33 -18.07 -20.87
CA ILE A 11 -22.85 -17.84 -19.52
C ILE A 11 -24.11 -18.01 -18.67
N LYS A 12 -24.29 -19.22 -18.11
CA LYS A 12 -25.34 -19.48 -17.13
C LYS A 12 -25.18 -18.41 -16.07
N HIS A 13 -26.17 -17.53 -15.98
CA HIS A 13 -26.24 -16.53 -14.93
C HIS A 13 -26.19 -17.30 -13.61
N PHE A 14 -25.06 -17.23 -12.91
CA PHE A 14 -24.88 -17.92 -11.64
C PHE A 14 -25.63 -17.08 -10.59
N PRO A 15 -26.75 -17.57 -10.04
CA PRO A 15 -27.57 -16.75 -9.16
C PRO A 15 -26.79 -16.45 -7.87
N PRO A 16 -26.71 -15.17 -7.42
CA PRO A 16 -25.97 -14.79 -6.21
C PRO A 16 -26.41 -15.55 -4.95
N GLN A 17 -27.65 -16.03 -4.96
CA GLN A 17 -28.27 -16.77 -3.85
C GLN A 17 -27.66 -18.18 -3.66
N ALA A 18 -27.07 -18.77 -4.71
CA ALA A 18 -26.49 -20.13 -4.66
C ALA A 18 -25.15 -20.18 -3.92
N ILE A 19 -24.52 -19.04 -3.63
CA ILE A 19 -23.26 -18.96 -2.87
C ILE A 19 -23.53 -19.07 -1.37
N LYS A 20 -24.67 -18.53 -0.90
CA LYS A 20 -24.95 -18.37 0.54
C LYS A 20 -25.07 -19.69 1.31
N ASN A 21 -25.45 -20.77 0.63
CA ASN A 21 -25.78 -22.05 1.26
C ASN A 21 -24.92 -23.24 0.77
N ASN A 22 -23.88 -23.00 -0.04
CA ASN A 22 -22.99 -24.07 -0.50
C ASN A 22 -21.83 -24.26 0.50
N PRO A 23 -21.72 -25.40 1.21
CA PRO A 23 -20.69 -25.63 2.21
C PRO A 23 -19.26 -25.60 1.65
N GLN A 24 -19.04 -25.81 0.34
CA GLN A 24 -17.70 -25.66 -0.25
C GLN A 24 -17.25 -24.19 -0.35
N TYR A 25 -18.20 -23.24 -0.34
CA TYR A 25 -17.96 -21.80 -0.46
C TYR A 25 -18.41 -21.01 0.78
N GLN A 26 -18.82 -21.71 1.85
CA GLN A 26 -18.92 -21.12 3.19
C GLN A 26 -17.49 -20.85 3.68
N ILE A 27 -16.93 -19.73 3.22
CA ILE A 27 -15.87 -19.06 3.97
C ILE A 27 -16.53 -18.74 5.30
N SER A 28 -16.21 -19.53 6.34
CA SER A 28 -16.68 -19.31 7.70
C SER A 28 -16.69 -17.81 7.96
N HIS A 29 -17.87 -17.27 8.25
CA HIS A 29 -18.11 -15.83 8.36
C HIS A 29 -17.39 -15.18 9.57
N SER A 30 -16.39 -15.86 10.13
CA SER A 30 -15.69 -15.48 11.35
C SER A 30 -14.26 -16.05 11.39
N TYR A 31 -13.53 -16.08 10.27
CA TYR A 31 -12.07 -16.11 10.37
C TYR A 31 -11.56 -14.68 10.32
N GLN A 32 -11.18 -14.17 11.48
CA GLN A 32 -10.40 -12.94 11.57
C GLN A 32 -9.11 -13.14 10.79
N ASN A 33 -8.77 -12.19 9.91
CA ASN A 33 -7.55 -12.24 9.10
C ASN A 33 -6.31 -12.49 9.96
N ASN A 34 -6.33 -11.98 11.19
CA ASN A 34 -5.30 -12.13 12.20
C ASN A 34 -5.04 -13.59 12.58
N ALA A 35 -6.10 -14.35 12.89
CA ALA A 35 -6.01 -15.78 13.17
C ALA A 35 -5.51 -16.58 11.96
N LEU A 36 -5.86 -16.14 10.74
CA LEU A 36 -5.39 -16.75 9.51
C LEU A 36 -3.88 -16.55 9.33
N TYR A 37 -3.38 -15.32 9.47
CA TYR A 37 -1.95 -15.02 9.37
C TYR A 37 -1.11 -15.75 10.42
N GLN A 38 -1.59 -15.84 11.66
CA GLN A 38 -0.91 -16.62 12.71
C GLN A 38 -0.83 -18.11 12.36
N LYS A 39 -1.92 -18.69 11.84
CA LYS A 39 -2.00 -20.12 11.53
C LYS A 39 -1.18 -20.50 10.30
N THR A 40 -1.15 -19.65 9.28
CA THR A 40 -0.41 -19.93 8.05
C THR A 40 1.05 -19.48 8.13
N GLY A 41 1.40 -18.64 9.11
CA GLY A 41 2.71 -17.98 9.18
C GLY A 41 2.91 -16.94 8.06
N GLU A 42 1.84 -16.55 7.36
CA GLU A 42 1.90 -15.62 6.24
C GLU A 42 1.92 -14.17 6.73
N THR A 43 2.60 -13.31 5.97
CA THR A 43 2.61 -11.88 6.25
C THR A 43 1.38 -11.19 5.67
N PRO A 44 0.76 -10.24 6.40
CA PRO A 44 -0.29 -9.38 5.86
C PRO A 44 0.14 -8.70 4.57
N ILE A 45 -0.71 -8.75 3.55
CA ILE A 45 -0.44 -8.15 2.23
C ILE A 45 -0.15 -6.64 2.29
N SER A 46 -0.69 -5.96 3.32
CA SER A 46 -0.40 -4.55 3.61
C SER A 46 1.09 -4.28 3.81
N LEU A 47 1.81 -5.20 4.47
CA LEU A 47 3.26 -5.09 4.69
C LEU A 47 4.04 -5.26 3.38
N THR A 48 3.67 -6.23 2.55
CA THR A 48 4.28 -6.41 1.22
C THR A 48 4.06 -5.19 0.32
N ILE A 49 2.86 -4.60 0.36
CA ILE A 49 2.53 -3.38 -0.39
C ILE A 49 3.35 -2.20 0.13
N LEU A 50 3.55 -2.08 1.46
CA LEU A 50 4.38 -1.05 2.07
C LEU A 50 5.83 -1.17 1.55
N GLU A 51 6.44 -2.35 1.61
CA GLU A 51 7.81 -2.56 1.11
C GLU A 51 7.94 -2.19 -0.38
N ALA A 52 7.01 -2.66 -1.21
CA ALA A 52 7.01 -2.36 -2.64
C ALA A 52 6.87 -0.86 -2.92
N ARG A 53 6.02 -0.16 -2.16
CA ARG A 53 5.82 1.29 -2.26
C ARG A 53 7.10 2.04 -1.90
N TRP A 54 7.76 1.72 -0.79
CA TRP A 54 9.01 2.36 -0.39
C TRP A 54 10.17 2.01 -1.33
N ARG A 55 10.20 0.79 -1.88
CA ARG A 55 11.18 0.42 -2.90
C ARG A 55 11.03 1.25 -4.18
N LEU A 56 9.79 1.43 -4.65
CA LEU A 56 9.49 2.27 -5.82
C LEU A 56 9.82 3.74 -5.54
N PHE A 57 9.43 4.24 -4.37
CA PHE A 57 9.67 5.64 -4.01
C PHE A 57 11.16 5.94 -3.94
N GLY A 58 11.96 5.10 -3.28
CA GLY A 58 13.41 5.24 -3.25
C GLY A 58 14.06 5.14 -4.64
N HIS A 59 13.49 4.34 -5.55
CA HIS A 59 13.94 4.33 -6.94
C HIS A 59 13.69 5.68 -7.63
N ILE A 60 12.50 6.28 -7.45
CA ILE A 60 12.16 7.61 -7.99
C ILE A 60 13.09 8.70 -7.43
N LEU A 61 13.36 8.70 -6.13
CA LEU A 61 14.23 9.70 -5.48
C LEU A 61 15.69 9.62 -5.95
N ARG A 62 16.15 8.41 -6.33
CA ARG A 62 17.49 8.20 -6.87
C ARG A 62 17.64 8.54 -8.36
N GLN A 63 16.54 8.68 -9.08
CA GLN A 63 16.60 9.10 -10.49
C GLN A 63 17.04 10.56 -10.61
N ALA A 64 17.59 10.92 -11.77
CA ALA A 64 17.96 12.29 -12.05
C ALA A 64 16.73 13.23 -11.93
N ILE A 65 16.99 14.47 -11.50
CA ILE A 65 15.95 15.46 -11.15
C ILE A 65 15.00 15.80 -12.31
N ASN A 66 15.46 15.63 -13.56
CA ASN A 66 14.69 15.93 -14.77
C ASN A 66 13.89 14.73 -15.31
N THR A 67 13.89 13.60 -14.60
CA THR A 67 13.08 12.45 -15.03
C THR A 67 11.59 12.71 -14.79
N PRO A 68 10.68 12.21 -15.65
CA PRO A 68 9.25 12.43 -15.48
C PRO A 68 8.71 12.08 -14.08
N PRO A 69 9.13 10.98 -13.42
CA PRO A 69 8.69 10.66 -12.06
C PRO A 69 9.18 11.67 -11.01
N ASN A 70 10.42 12.13 -11.11
CA ASN A 70 10.99 13.11 -10.18
C ASN A 70 10.29 14.47 -10.33
N VAL A 71 10.15 14.96 -11.58
CA VAL A 71 9.43 16.20 -11.89
C VAL A 71 7.99 16.16 -11.39
N ALA A 72 7.28 15.05 -11.58
CA ALA A 72 5.93 14.87 -11.07
C ALA A 72 5.87 14.94 -9.54
N MET A 73 6.84 14.34 -8.85
CA MET A 73 6.94 14.38 -7.39
C MET A 73 7.23 15.79 -6.89
N THR A 74 8.24 16.47 -7.45
CA THR A 74 8.56 17.87 -7.09
C THR A 74 7.37 18.80 -7.34
N LYS A 75 6.65 18.63 -8.46
CA LYS A 75 5.46 19.43 -8.77
C LYS A 75 4.34 19.20 -7.75
N PHE A 76 4.16 17.96 -7.28
CA PHE A 76 3.18 17.63 -6.26
C PHE A 76 3.42 18.45 -4.97
N PHE A 77 4.67 18.59 -4.52
CA PHE A 77 5.01 19.37 -3.31
C PHE A 77 5.12 20.87 -3.55
N LYS A 78 5.39 21.34 -4.78
CA LYS A 78 5.39 22.77 -5.13
C LYS A 78 3.98 23.37 -5.25
N THR A 79 2.98 22.55 -5.59
CA THR A 79 1.61 23.04 -5.83
C THR A 79 0.85 23.17 -4.52
N GLU A 80 1.21 24.16 -3.71
CA GLU A 80 0.42 24.56 -2.54
C GLU A 80 -0.75 25.44 -2.99
N GLY A 81 -1.91 24.87 -3.32
CA GLY A 81 -3.08 25.75 -3.51
C GLY A 81 -4.35 25.19 -4.14
N SER A 82 -4.31 24.17 -4.99
CA SER A 82 -5.54 23.67 -5.60
C SER A 82 -6.10 22.48 -4.81
N LYS A 83 -6.97 22.75 -3.83
CA LYS A 83 -7.84 21.70 -3.28
C LYS A 83 -8.66 21.12 -4.42
N GLN A 84 -8.40 19.88 -4.81
CA GLN A 84 -9.22 19.20 -5.81
C GLN A 84 -10.65 19.11 -5.29
N ARG A 85 -11.61 19.64 -6.05
CA ARG A 85 -13.03 19.59 -5.69
C ARG A 85 -13.51 18.13 -5.72
N GLY A 86 -14.14 17.66 -4.64
CA GLY A 86 -14.68 16.30 -4.52
C GLY A 86 -14.02 15.46 -3.40
N ARG A 87 -14.34 14.16 -3.37
CA ARG A 87 -13.76 13.22 -2.38
C ARG A 87 -12.23 13.20 -2.54
N PRO A 88 -11.45 13.43 -1.47
CA PRO A 88 -10.00 13.31 -1.54
C PRO A 88 -9.62 11.92 -2.06
N LYS A 89 -8.88 11.88 -3.16
CA LYS A 89 -8.31 10.63 -3.68
C LYS A 89 -7.09 10.28 -2.82
N THR A 90 -6.99 9.02 -2.42
CA THR A 90 -5.75 8.50 -1.84
C THR A 90 -4.66 8.60 -2.91
N SER A 91 -3.65 9.42 -2.63
CA SER A 91 -2.45 9.53 -3.47
C SER A 91 -1.30 8.77 -2.83
N ILE A 92 -0.33 8.36 -3.65
CA ILE A 92 0.90 7.71 -3.14
C ILE A 92 1.55 8.54 -2.03
N VAL A 93 1.55 9.87 -2.14
CA VAL A 93 2.12 10.77 -1.13
C VAL A 93 1.30 10.76 0.16
N THR A 94 -0.03 10.70 0.10
CA THR A 94 -0.84 10.56 1.32
C THR A 94 -0.55 9.25 2.06
N THR A 95 -0.33 8.15 1.32
CA THR A 95 0.02 6.87 1.94
C THR A 95 1.44 6.89 2.49
N LEU A 96 2.42 7.47 1.77
CA LEU A 96 3.79 7.63 2.27
C LEU A 96 3.84 8.47 3.55
N ARG A 97 3.04 9.54 3.64
CA ARG A 97 2.90 10.34 4.87
C ARG A 97 2.37 9.52 6.03
N GLN A 98 1.39 8.65 5.79
CA GLN A 98 0.84 7.79 6.83
C GLN A 98 1.89 6.75 7.27
N ASP A 99 2.57 6.11 6.32
CA ASP A 99 3.64 5.16 6.61
C ASP A 99 4.75 5.81 7.47
N LEU A 100 5.13 7.06 7.19
CA LEU A 100 6.10 7.83 7.99
C LEU A 100 5.58 8.20 9.37
N LYS A 101 4.28 8.51 9.50
CA LYS A 101 3.68 8.90 10.79
C LYS A 101 3.59 7.71 11.76
N SER A 102 3.32 6.51 11.24
CA SER A 102 3.32 5.26 12.03
C SER A 102 4.71 4.92 12.59
N HIS A 103 5.76 5.49 12.02
CA HIS A 103 7.13 5.28 12.47
C HIS A 103 7.57 6.40 13.42
N ASN A 104 7.54 6.12 14.73
CA ASN A 104 7.99 7.03 15.77
C ASN A 104 9.46 6.77 16.15
N ASN A 105 10.39 7.40 15.43
CA ASN A 105 11.82 7.32 15.72
C ASN A 105 12.47 8.69 15.51
N ASP A 106 13.26 9.14 16.48
CA ASP A 106 13.95 10.43 16.45
C ASP A 106 15.03 10.53 15.36
N HIS A 107 15.54 9.39 14.89
CA HIS A 107 16.65 9.35 13.93
C HIS A 107 16.24 9.60 12.47
N TRP A 108 14.98 9.36 12.12
CA TRP A 108 14.52 9.37 10.73
C TRP A 108 13.43 10.42 10.47
N PRO A 109 13.25 10.88 9.22
CA PRO A 109 12.19 11.82 8.89
C PRO A 109 10.82 11.27 9.29
N THR A 110 10.01 12.09 9.97
CA THR A 110 8.64 11.75 10.38
C THR A 110 7.58 12.48 9.56
N LYS A 111 8.01 13.36 8.64
CA LYS A 111 7.16 14.28 7.89
C LYS A 111 7.53 14.29 6.42
N LEU A 112 6.53 14.49 5.58
CA LEU A 112 6.67 14.64 4.12
C LEU A 112 5.65 15.67 3.62
N HIS A 113 5.83 16.94 3.98
CA HIS A 113 4.88 18.01 3.67
C HIS A 113 5.42 19.01 2.66
N SER A 114 6.72 19.27 2.70
CA SER A 114 7.39 20.30 1.90
C SER A 114 8.37 19.71 0.89
N THR A 115 8.82 20.55 -0.04
CA THR A 115 9.94 20.19 -0.92
C THR A 115 11.23 19.95 -0.14
N LYS A 116 11.45 20.63 0.98
CA LYS A 116 12.63 20.41 1.85
C LYS A 116 12.62 19.01 2.45
N ASP A 117 11.45 18.51 2.86
CA ASP A 117 11.31 17.14 3.37
C ASP A 117 11.61 16.12 2.26
N LEU A 118 11.22 16.43 1.02
CA LEU A 118 11.54 15.60 -0.14
C LEU A 118 13.04 15.60 -0.43
N ASP A 119 13.71 16.76 -0.38
CA ASP A 119 15.16 16.88 -0.61
C ASP A 119 15.95 16.09 0.45
N HIS A 120 15.56 16.20 1.73
CA HIS A 120 16.16 15.40 2.80
C HIS A 120 15.98 13.89 2.58
N LEU A 121 14.81 13.46 2.11
CA LEU A 121 14.58 12.06 1.73
C LEU A 121 15.38 11.65 0.49
N CYS A 122 15.63 12.56 -0.46
CA CYS A 122 16.53 12.30 -1.58
C CYS A 122 17.94 12.00 -1.07
N ASP A 123 18.46 12.81 -0.14
CA ASP A 123 19.80 12.59 0.45
C ASP A 123 19.90 11.21 1.12
N ILE A 124 18.91 10.84 1.93
CA ILE A 124 18.83 9.50 2.56
C ILE A 124 18.71 8.41 1.48
N ALA A 125 17.92 8.62 0.42
CA ALA A 125 17.71 7.64 -0.63
C ALA A 125 18.95 7.35 -1.47
N GLN A 126 19.83 8.34 -1.64
CA GLN A 126 21.11 8.17 -2.33
C GLN A 126 22.03 7.22 -1.56
N ASN A 127 22.03 7.30 -0.23
CA ASN A 127 22.68 6.29 0.58
C ASN A 127 21.81 5.02 0.70
N ARG A 128 22.19 3.96 -0.02
CA ARG A 128 21.44 2.70 -0.01
C ARG A 128 21.37 2.03 1.37
N SER A 129 22.37 2.21 2.23
CA SER A 129 22.31 1.69 3.60
C SER A 129 21.28 2.44 4.41
N ASP A 130 21.31 3.77 4.38
CA ASP A 130 20.42 4.62 5.17
C ASP A 130 18.98 4.45 4.69
N TRP A 131 18.76 4.36 3.38
CA TRP A 131 17.47 4.02 2.82
C TRP A 131 16.96 2.65 3.30
N LYS A 132 17.85 1.65 3.36
CA LYS A 132 17.48 0.32 3.87
C LYS A 132 17.13 0.40 5.35
N HIS A 133 17.88 1.15 6.16
CA HIS A 133 17.59 1.32 7.58
C HIS A 133 16.26 2.03 7.82
N LEU A 134 16.01 3.14 7.11
CA LEU A 134 14.73 3.85 7.14
C LEU A 134 13.55 2.92 6.81
N THR A 135 13.61 2.25 5.66
CA THR A 135 12.52 1.39 5.19
C THR A 135 12.30 0.17 6.10
N THR A 136 13.37 -0.40 6.63
CA THR A 136 13.27 -1.46 7.65
C THR A 136 12.60 -0.95 8.91
N ALA A 137 12.94 0.26 9.36
CA ALA A 137 12.36 0.82 10.57
C ALA A 137 10.85 1.10 10.39
N ILE A 138 10.44 1.67 9.26
CA ILE A 138 9.02 1.85 8.90
C ILE A 138 8.29 0.50 8.86
N TYR A 139 8.88 -0.52 8.22
CA TYR A 139 8.30 -1.85 8.17
C TYR A 139 8.10 -2.45 9.57
N ARG A 140 9.10 -2.31 10.46
CA ARG A 140 9.03 -2.83 11.83
C ARG A 140 7.94 -2.14 12.65
N SER A 141 7.78 -0.83 12.52
CA SER A 141 6.68 -0.10 13.16
C SER A 141 5.32 -0.59 12.64
N ALA A 142 5.14 -0.72 11.33
CA ALA A 142 3.89 -1.23 10.75
C ALA A 142 3.59 -2.69 11.13
N GLN A 143 4.63 -3.53 11.21
CA GLN A 143 4.51 -4.92 11.67
C GLN A 143 4.09 -4.98 13.14
N ALA A 144 4.63 -4.10 14.00
CA ALA A 144 4.25 -4.03 15.41
C ALA A 144 2.78 -3.60 15.57
N GLU A 145 2.33 -2.56 14.85
CA GLU A 145 0.93 -2.13 14.83
C GLU A 145 0.01 -3.30 14.42
N THR A 146 0.35 -3.99 13.33
CA THR A 146 -0.44 -5.14 12.85
C THR A 146 -0.44 -6.29 13.85
N SER A 147 0.64 -6.51 14.59
CA SER A 147 0.74 -7.57 15.61
C SER A 147 -0.09 -7.27 16.86
N VAL A 148 -0.25 -5.99 17.22
CA VAL A 148 -1.12 -5.55 18.32
C VAL A 148 -2.58 -5.73 17.95
N ASP A 149 -2.97 -5.38 16.71
CA ASP A 149 -4.32 -5.63 16.19
C ASP A 149 -4.64 -7.14 16.17
N ILE A 150 -3.64 -7.97 15.82
CA ILE A 150 -3.74 -9.43 15.88
C ILE A 150 -4.04 -9.94 17.30
N ALA A 151 -3.45 -9.33 18.33
CA ALA A 151 -3.64 -9.73 19.72
C ALA A 151 -4.96 -9.20 20.32
N ALA A 152 -5.43 -8.04 19.88
CA ALA A 152 -6.63 -7.39 20.42
C ALA A 152 -7.96 -8.04 19.96
N ASP A 153 -7.97 -8.64 18.77
CA ASP A 153 -9.18 -9.27 18.20
C ASP A 153 -9.43 -10.71 18.71
N GLY A 154 -8.49 -11.28 19.48
CA GLY A 154 -8.56 -12.66 19.99
C GLY A 154 -9.36 -12.88 21.28
N HIS A 155 -10.35 -12.03 21.59
CA HIS A 155 -11.23 -12.16 22.77
C HIS A 155 -12.70 -12.23 22.39
#